data_AF-A0A0C9VJU4-F1
#
_entry.id   AF-A0A0C9VJU4-F1
#
_cell.length_a   1.000
_cell.length_b   1.000
_cell.length_c   1.000
_cell.angle_alpha   90.00
_cell.angle_beta   90.00
_cell.angle_gamma   90.00
#
_symmetry.space_group_name_H-M   'P 1'
#
loop_
_entity.id
_entity.type
_entity.pdbx_description
1 polymer ?
#
loop_
_entity_poly.entity_id
_entity_poly.type
_entity_poly.pdbx_seq_one_letter_code
_entity_poly.pdbx_strand_id
1 'polypeptide(L)'
;MAPNRKKRARSLESHDSDTELRRHSEKRVKKHAQKVKRRGKKRRSDDSDSDSSESDSDSSGTESDVDEEFKAAARAITRCVDMFCNVEKVIQVVMYIGQEEASRSGELEEDEVDRTRRKKFLNELSSQTTERYKRGYDMLLHLAPSLKELISNASKKQELKKVTQAMNSVIKLTRSDDCSRLRDKIGHYAAPNPAEAALSPPIYIGGTSRSHMGLNHPVLARFLCPISTLVEFDNDPERTRQKLLSGKITMPSDIYPVFSWSGDPPADDFQEEDIYEGLFKGYLLERVSA
;
A
#
# COMPACT_ATOMS: atom_id res chain seq x y z
N MET A 1 17.51 16.80 -72.86
CA MET A 1 17.55 18.24 -73.20
C MET A 1 16.51 18.96 -72.37
N ALA A 2 16.94 19.88 -71.50
CA ALA A 2 16.05 20.85 -70.85
C ALA A 2 15.97 22.14 -71.69
N PRO A 3 14.93 22.96 -71.47
CA PRO A 3 15.15 24.38 -71.18
C PRO A 3 14.30 24.83 -69.96
N ASN A 4 14.85 25.44 -68.90
CA ASN A 4 15.23 26.87 -68.73
C ASN A 4 14.14 27.89 -69.11
N ARG A 5 13.89 29.04 -68.47
CA ARG A 5 14.12 29.68 -67.15
C ARG A 5 13.60 31.14 -67.30
N LYS A 6 13.21 31.81 -66.19
CA LYS A 6 13.17 33.29 -65.89
C LYS A 6 11.77 33.96 -65.81
N LYS A 7 11.37 34.44 -64.61
CA LYS A 7 11.50 35.82 -63.98
C LYS A 7 10.51 36.82 -64.63
N ARG A 8 9.71 37.69 -63.97
CA ARG A 8 9.78 38.56 -62.76
C ARG A 8 8.35 39.22 -62.64
N ALA A 9 7.64 39.38 -61.52
CA ALA A 9 7.75 40.33 -60.36
C ALA A 9 6.69 41.47 -60.32
N ARG A 10 5.97 41.60 -59.17
CA ARG A 10 5.61 42.81 -58.33
C ARG A 10 4.29 42.58 -57.54
N SER A 11 4.32 42.54 -56.20
CA SER A 11 4.02 43.62 -55.19
C SER A 11 2.50 43.83 -54.99
N LEU A 12 1.86 43.99 -53.82
CA LEU A 12 2.22 44.36 -52.42
C LEU A 12 0.96 44.15 -51.52
N GLU A 13 1.16 44.12 -50.18
CA GLU A 13 0.20 44.24 -49.03
C GLU A 13 -0.59 43.00 -48.56
N SER A 14 -0.89 42.75 -47.27
CA SER A 14 -0.29 42.96 -45.93
C SER A 14 -1.24 42.31 -44.87
N HIS A 15 -0.72 42.02 -43.66
CA HIS A 15 -1.39 41.63 -42.40
C HIS A 15 -1.93 40.19 -42.22
N ASP A 16 -1.95 39.57 -41.03
CA ASP A 16 -1.18 39.56 -39.76
C ASP A 16 -1.95 38.59 -38.85
N SER A 17 -1.29 37.66 -38.13
CA SER A 17 -1.72 37.03 -36.86
C SER A 17 -1.08 35.65 -36.65
N ASP A 18 0.22 35.62 -36.32
CA ASP A 18 0.87 34.39 -35.83
C ASP A 18 1.90 34.67 -34.73
N THR A 19 1.58 35.61 -33.82
CA THR A 19 2.52 36.13 -32.79
C THR A 19 1.96 36.20 -31.36
N GLU A 20 0.86 35.49 -31.03
CA GLU A 20 0.27 35.58 -29.67
C GLU A 20 0.60 34.46 -28.68
N LEU A 21 0.96 33.24 -29.07
CA LEU A 21 1.10 32.15 -28.09
C LEU A 21 2.51 31.98 -27.48
N ARG A 22 3.48 32.81 -27.89
CA ARG A 22 4.88 32.73 -27.43
C ARG A 22 5.30 33.81 -26.41
N ARG A 23 4.35 34.60 -25.89
CA ARG A 23 4.63 35.75 -25.00
C ARG A 23 4.31 35.54 -23.51
N HIS A 24 3.84 34.37 -23.09
CA HIS A 24 3.42 34.16 -21.69
C HIS A 24 4.45 33.46 -20.77
N SER A 25 5.60 33.01 -21.29
CA SER A 25 6.58 32.23 -20.51
C SER A 25 7.85 32.98 -20.06
N GLU A 26 8.03 34.27 -20.37
CA GLU A 26 9.33 34.97 -20.14
C GLU A 26 9.26 36.31 -19.37
N LYS A 27 8.12 36.70 -18.77
CA LYS A 27 7.95 38.05 -18.18
C LYS A 27 7.58 38.16 -16.71
N ARG A 28 7.84 37.13 -15.88
CA ARG A 28 7.71 37.28 -14.40
C ARG A 28 8.99 37.09 -13.59
N VAL A 29 10.11 36.90 -14.27
CA VAL A 29 11.45 37.09 -13.69
C VAL A 29 11.95 38.44 -14.20
N LYS A 30 12.46 39.29 -13.30
CA LYS A 30 13.09 40.62 -13.56
C LYS A 30 12.13 41.82 -13.61
N LYS A 31 11.59 42.22 -12.46
CA LYS A 31 11.29 43.64 -12.22
C LYS A 31 11.30 44.04 -10.73
N HIS A 32 12.41 43.78 -10.03
CA HIS A 32 12.86 44.70 -8.98
C HIS A 32 14.34 44.46 -8.65
N ALA A 33 15.20 45.02 -9.48
CA ALA A 33 16.59 45.29 -9.14
C ALA A 33 16.73 46.80 -9.01
N GLN A 34 16.70 47.32 -7.78
CA GLN A 34 17.32 48.61 -7.44
C GLN A 34 17.41 48.80 -5.92
N LYS A 35 18.50 48.31 -5.31
CA LYS A 35 19.35 49.17 -4.47
C LYS A 35 20.68 48.49 -4.16
N VAL A 36 21.73 49.13 -4.63
CA VAL A 36 23.14 48.80 -4.49
C VAL A 36 23.69 49.57 -3.28
N LYS A 37 24.36 48.92 -2.33
CA LYS A 37 25.77 49.15 -1.91
C LYS A 37 26.10 48.65 -0.49
N ARG A 38 27.24 47.94 -0.44
CA ARG A 38 28.39 48.07 0.49
C ARG A 38 28.49 47.18 1.74
N ARG A 39 29.55 46.35 1.66
CA ARG A 39 30.66 46.14 2.62
C ARG A 39 30.36 45.46 3.95
N GLY A 40 31.12 44.39 4.21
CA GLY A 40 31.57 44.06 5.56
C GLY A 40 31.58 42.57 5.89
N LYS A 41 32.75 41.94 5.82
CA LYS A 41 33.05 40.61 6.35
C LYS A 41 33.37 40.74 7.85
N LYS A 42 32.65 40.07 8.76
CA LYS A 42 33.15 39.76 10.12
C LYS A 42 32.40 38.57 10.76
N ARG A 43 33.15 37.77 11.50
CA ARG A 43 32.82 36.48 12.16
C ARG A 43 32.30 36.70 13.61
N ARG A 44 31.64 35.65 14.15
CA ARG A 44 31.31 35.34 15.58
C ARG A 44 30.25 36.27 16.19
N SER A 45 29.32 35.87 17.07
CA SER A 45 29.24 34.80 18.10
C SER A 45 27.76 34.58 18.51
N ASP A 46 27.53 33.56 19.35
CA ASP A 46 26.29 33.15 20.04
C ASP A 46 25.42 34.30 20.62
N ASP A 47 24.09 34.22 20.51
CA ASP A 47 23.18 33.71 21.56
C ASP A 47 21.69 33.88 21.19
N SER A 48 20.89 32.92 21.66
CA SER A 48 19.43 32.84 21.87
C SER A 48 18.48 33.91 21.28
N ASP A 49 17.49 33.45 20.49
CA ASP A 49 16.09 33.54 20.93
C ASP A 49 15.16 32.63 20.10
N SER A 50 14.22 32.04 20.84
CA SER A 50 13.19 31.09 20.45
C SER A 50 12.19 31.62 19.43
N ASP A 51 11.84 30.80 18.43
CA ASP A 51 10.47 30.79 17.93
C ASP A 51 10.06 29.38 17.49
N SER A 52 8.94 28.96 18.06
CA SER A 52 8.27 27.67 17.94
C SER A 52 7.64 27.50 16.55
N SER A 53 7.93 26.37 15.90
CA SER A 53 7.02 25.81 14.89
C SER A 53 6.83 24.33 15.17
N GLU A 54 5.61 24.01 15.61
CA GLU A 54 5.08 22.68 15.79
C GLU A 54 5.16 21.91 14.48
N SER A 55 5.81 20.76 14.50
CA SER A 55 5.64 19.72 13.48
C SER A 55 5.65 18.36 14.16
N ASP A 56 4.62 17.59 13.82
CA ASP A 56 4.12 16.44 14.55
C ASP A 56 5.07 15.23 14.57
N SER A 57 5.23 14.73 15.80
CA SER A 57 5.46 13.35 16.24
C SER A 57 6.50 12.52 15.49
N ASP A 58 7.71 12.67 16.00
CA ASP A 58 8.75 11.66 16.06
C ASP A 58 8.22 10.35 16.66
N SER A 59 8.13 9.28 15.86
CA SER A 59 7.81 7.91 16.30
C SER A 59 9.06 7.26 16.89
N SER A 60 9.66 7.90 17.88
CA SER A 60 10.77 7.34 18.66
C SER A 60 10.22 6.73 19.96
N GLY A 61 10.12 5.40 19.94
CA GLY A 61 10.17 4.49 21.09
C GLY A 61 9.57 4.94 22.42
N THR A 62 8.25 4.79 22.57
CA THR A 62 7.77 4.17 23.81
C THR A 62 7.64 2.68 23.51
N GLU A 63 8.65 1.89 23.87
CA GLU A 63 8.44 0.46 24.05
C GLU A 63 7.26 0.33 25.02
N SER A 64 6.09 -0.05 24.50
CA SER A 64 4.98 -0.40 25.38
C SER A 64 5.50 -1.53 26.26
N ASP A 65 5.46 -1.32 27.58
CA ASP A 65 5.74 -2.29 28.64
C ASP A 65 4.68 -3.40 28.65
N VAL A 66 4.52 -4.02 27.49
CA VAL A 66 3.62 -5.10 27.19
C VAL A 66 4.51 -6.32 27.03
N ASP A 67 4.14 -7.38 27.72
CA ASP A 67 4.89 -8.64 27.75
C ASP A 67 5.29 -9.09 26.32
N GLU A 68 6.53 -9.55 26.18
CA GLU A 68 7.01 -10.11 24.92
C GLU A 68 6.21 -11.34 24.50
N GLU A 69 5.56 -12.05 25.42
CA GLU A 69 4.59 -13.10 25.11
C GLU A 69 3.51 -12.59 24.14
N PHE A 70 2.87 -11.45 24.45
CA PHE A 70 1.82 -10.86 23.61
C PHE A 70 2.35 -10.37 22.28
N LYS A 71 3.53 -9.74 22.28
CA LYS A 71 4.15 -9.27 21.04
C LYS A 71 4.58 -10.45 20.15
N ALA A 72 5.09 -11.53 20.72
CA ALA A 72 5.44 -12.74 20.00
C ALA A 72 4.20 -13.42 19.40
N ALA A 73 3.13 -13.55 20.18
CA ALA A 73 1.84 -14.06 19.69
C ALA A 73 1.28 -13.20 18.55
N ALA A 74 1.36 -11.86 18.67
CA ALA A 74 0.94 -10.93 17.62
C ALA A 74 1.75 -11.10 16.32
N ARG A 75 3.07 -11.29 16.40
CA ARG A 75 3.91 -11.61 15.23
C ARG A 75 3.53 -12.95 14.59
N ALA A 76 3.38 -13.99 15.41
CA ALA A 76 3.07 -15.34 14.95
C ALA A 76 1.69 -15.44 14.31
N ILE A 77 0.65 -14.84 14.92
CA ILE A 77 -0.70 -14.88 14.35
C ILE A 77 -0.77 -14.18 12.99
N THR A 78 -0.06 -13.05 12.84
CA THR A 78 0.00 -12.30 11.56
C THR A 78 0.59 -13.15 10.44
N ARG A 79 1.63 -13.93 10.74
CA ARG A 79 2.34 -14.71 9.73
C ARG A 79 1.68 -16.03 9.40
N CYS A 80 1.08 -16.68 10.40
CA CYS A 80 0.70 -18.09 10.29
C CYS A 80 -0.81 -18.36 10.28
N VAL A 81 -1.64 -17.39 10.70
CA VAL A 81 -3.08 -17.64 10.89
C VAL A 81 -3.94 -16.60 10.21
N ASP A 82 -3.71 -15.32 10.50
CA ASP A 82 -4.51 -14.24 9.96
C ASP A 82 -3.67 -12.95 9.82
N MET A 83 -3.23 -12.68 8.59
CA MET A 83 -2.46 -11.49 8.21
C MET A 83 -3.14 -10.16 8.53
N PHE A 84 -4.47 -10.17 8.65
CA PHE A 84 -5.30 -9.00 8.97
C PHE A 84 -6.03 -9.17 10.30
N CYS A 85 -5.48 -9.99 11.20
CA CYS A 85 -6.03 -10.19 12.54
C CYS A 85 -6.25 -8.84 13.23
N ASN A 86 -7.43 -8.70 13.85
CA ASN A 86 -7.72 -7.62 14.78
C ASN A 86 -8.07 -8.27 16.13
N VAL A 87 -7.15 -8.23 17.07
CA VAL A 87 -7.23 -8.94 18.35
C VAL A 87 -8.47 -8.53 19.14
N GLU A 88 -8.77 -7.23 19.18
CA GLU A 88 -9.95 -6.70 19.86
C GLU A 88 -11.24 -7.27 19.27
N LYS A 89 -11.34 -7.29 17.93
CA LYS A 89 -12.52 -7.82 17.24
C LYS A 89 -12.64 -9.34 17.39
N VAL A 90 -11.52 -10.06 17.34
CA VAL A 90 -11.46 -11.52 17.60
C VAL A 90 -12.03 -11.84 18.99
N ILE A 91 -11.53 -11.17 20.02
CA ILE A 91 -11.99 -11.37 21.40
C ILE A 91 -13.47 -10.99 21.53
N GLN A 92 -13.88 -9.83 21.01
CA GLN A 92 -15.27 -9.38 21.09
C GLN A 92 -16.25 -10.38 20.46
N VAL A 93 -15.95 -10.89 19.27
CA VAL A 93 -16.81 -11.85 18.56
C VAL A 93 -16.96 -13.13 19.38
N VAL A 94 -15.84 -13.71 19.86
CA VAL A 94 -15.90 -14.97 20.62
C VAL A 94 -16.59 -14.78 21.97
N MET A 95 -16.38 -13.65 22.64
CA MET A 95 -17.13 -13.33 23.87
C MET A 95 -18.63 -13.22 23.62
N TYR A 96 -19.06 -12.56 22.53
CA TYR A 96 -20.48 -12.44 22.19
C TYR A 96 -21.12 -13.79 21.83
N ILE A 97 -20.36 -14.70 21.23
CA ILE A 97 -20.81 -16.07 20.96
C ILE A 97 -21.02 -16.82 22.28
N GLY A 98 -20.04 -16.78 23.19
CA GLY A 98 -20.19 -17.41 24.51
C GLY A 98 -21.34 -16.83 25.33
N GLN A 99 -21.57 -15.53 25.24
CA GLN A 99 -22.74 -14.87 25.85
C GLN A 99 -24.07 -15.30 25.20
N GLU A 100 -24.11 -15.54 23.89
CA GLU A 100 -25.32 -16.09 23.23
C GLU A 100 -25.63 -17.49 23.73
N GLU A 101 -24.61 -18.32 23.88
CA GLU A 101 -24.74 -19.67 24.38
C GLU A 101 -25.22 -19.67 25.84
N ALA A 102 -24.63 -18.84 26.70
CA ALA A 102 -25.05 -18.67 28.09
C ALA A 102 -26.46 -18.06 28.24
N SER A 103 -26.83 -17.11 27.38
CA SER A 103 -28.18 -16.53 27.34
C SER A 103 -29.22 -17.57 26.92
N ARG A 104 -28.89 -18.46 25.97
CA ARG A 104 -29.76 -19.57 25.55
C ARG A 104 -29.89 -20.67 26.59
N SER A 105 -28.84 -20.95 27.37
CA SER A 105 -28.89 -21.92 28.47
C SER A 105 -29.55 -21.36 29.74
N GLY A 106 -29.79 -20.04 29.80
CA GLY A 106 -30.35 -19.36 30.97
C GLY A 106 -29.31 -19.03 32.06
N GLU A 107 -28.02 -19.19 31.77
CA GLU A 107 -26.90 -18.87 32.67
C GLU A 107 -26.56 -17.38 32.70
N LEU A 108 -27.00 -16.62 31.69
CA LEU A 108 -26.80 -15.18 31.59
C LEU A 108 -28.15 -14.44 31.57
N GLU A 109 -28.41 -13.68 32.63
CA GLU A 109 -29.47 -12.67 32.65
C GLU A 109 -28.89 -11.35 32.15
N GLU A 110 -29.39 -10.87 31.01
CA GLU A 110 -28.94 -9.64 30.34
C GLU A 110 -30.16 -8.79 30.00
N ASP A 111 -29.99 -7.47 29.94
CA ASP A 111 -31.05 -6.58 29.52
C ASP A 111 -31.37 -6.72 28.02
N GLU A 112 -32.56 -6.26 27.63
CA GLU A 112 -33.05 -6.40 26.26
C GLU A 112 -32.19 -5.60 25.25
N VAL A 113 -31.57 -4.51 25.69
CA VAL A 113 -30.77 -3.62 24.85
C VAL A 113 -29.46 -4.30 24.46
N ASP A 114 -28.73 -4.85 25.43
CA ASP A 114 -27.49 -5.57 25.24
C ASP A 114 -27.70 -6.84 24.44
N ARG A 115 -28.77 -7.60 24.73
CA ARG A 115 -29.17 -8.77 23.94
C ARG A 115 -29.41 -8.41 22.47
N THR A 116 -30.17 -7.35 22.22
CA THR A 116 -30.52 -6.92 20.85
C THR A 116 -29.28 -6.47 20.09
N ARG A 117 -28.41 -5.68 20.74
CA ARG A 117 -27.13 -5.24 20.16
C ARG A 117 -26.24 -6.41 19.79
N ARG A 118 -26.09 -7.38 20.70
CA ARG A 118 -25.27 -8.58 20.53
C ARG A 118 -25.79 -9.46 19.39
N LYS A 119 -27.10 -9.72 19.33
CA LYS A 119 -27.74 -10.47 18.24
C LYS A 119 -27.58 -9.79 16.89
N LYS A 120 -27.82 -8.47 16.83
CA LYS A 120 -27.62 -7.71 15.59
C LYS A 120 -26.18 -7.85 15.08
N PHE A 121 -25.20 -7.65 15.96
CA PHE A 121 -23.79 -7.78 15.60
C PHE A 121 -23.43 -9.17 15.09
N LEU A 122 -23.89 -10.24 15.77
CA LEU A 122 -23.60 -11.62 15.34
C LEU A 122 -24.30 -11.97 14.02
N ASN A 123 -25.52 -11.48 13.78
CA ASN A 123 -26.26 -11.73 12.54
C ASN A 123 -25.63 -11.05 11.31
N GLU A 124 -24.81 -10.01 11.50
CA GLU A 124 -24.05 -9.35 10.43
C GLU A 124 -22.82 -10.16 10.00
N LEU A 125 -22.41 -11.18 10.77
CA LEU A 125 -21.25 -12.02 10.47
C LEU A 125 -21.65 -13.25 9.63
N SER A 126 -20.89 -13.52 8.57
CA SER A 126 -21.01 -14.80 7.87
C SER A 126 -20.47 -15.96 8.72
N SER A 127 -20.90 -17.18 8.41
CA SER A 127 -20.37 -18.41 9.04
C SER A 127 -18.86 -18.51 8.90
N GLN A 128 -18.32 -18.22 7.71
CA GLN A 128 -16.88 -18.23 7.44
C GLN A 128 -16.12 -17.19 8.26
N THR A 129 -16.68 -15.99 8.42
CA THR A 129 -16.08 -14.92 9.23
C THR A 129 -16.07 -15.31 10.71
N THR A 130 -17.17 -15.90 11.19
CA THR A 130 -17.30 -16.40 12.55
C THR A 130 -16.24 -17.47 12.86
N GLU A 131 -16.09 -18.44 11.96
CA GLU A 131 -15.11 -19.52 12.12
C GLU A 131 -13.66 -19.01 12.09
N ARG A 132 -13.36 -18.03 11.22
CA ARG A 132 -12.06 -17.34 11.20
C ARG A 132 -11.76 -16.69 12.56
N TYR A 133 -12.73 -16.00 13.16
CA TYR A 133 -12.53 -15.37 14.48
C TYR A 133 -12.34 -16.39 15.59
N LYS A 134 -13.08 -17.51 15.59
CA LYS A 134 -12.88 -18.62 16.55
C LYS A 134 -11.47 -19.20 16.47
N ARG A 135 -11.03 -19.56 15.26
CA ARG A 135 -9.66 -20.07 15.03
C ARG A 135 -8.59 -19.07 15.48
N GLY A 136 -8.79 -17.79 15.16
CA GLY A 136 -7.90 -16.73 15.60
C GLY A 136 -7.81 -16.65 17.12
N TYR A 137 -8.94 -16.72 17.81
CA TYR A 137 -9.01 -16.70 19.27
C TYR A 137 -8.31 -17.90 19.91
N ASP A 138 -8.59 -19.10 19.43
CA ASP A 138 -7.97 -20.34 19.93
C ASP A 138 -6.44 -20.28 19.78
N MET A 139 -5.97 -19.80 18.63
CA MET A 139 -4.53 -19.61 18.41
C MET A 139 -3.94 -18.52 19.31
N LEU A 140 -4.63 -17.40 19.53
CA LEU A 140 -4.16 -16.36 20.44
C LEU A 140 -3.96 -16.92 21.85
N LEU A 141 -4.93 -17.71 22.35
CA LEU A 141 -4.82 -18.32 23.68
C LEU A 141 -3.77 -19.45 23.73
N HIS A 142 -3.51 -20.11 22.62
CA HIS A 142 -2.43 -21.09 22.53
C HIS A 142 -1.04 -20.43 22.58
N LEU A 143 -0.86 -19.31 21.86
CA LEU A 143 0.41 -18.59 21.75
C LEU A 143 0.69 -17.66 22.93
N ALA A 144 -0.35 -17.10 23.54
CA ALA A 144 -0.27 -16.26 24.72
C ALA A 144 -1.31 -16.67 25.78
N PRO A 145 -1.08 -17.78 26.51
CA PRO A 145 -2.01 -18.28 27.52
C PRO A 145 -2.41 -17.25 28.58
N SER A 146 -1.52 -16.33 28.95
CA SER A 146 -1.81 -15.28 29.95
C SER A 146 -2.93 -14.33 29.51
N LEU A 147 -3.20 -14.23 28.20
CA LEU A 147 -4.29 -13.44 27.64
C LEU A 147 -5.65 -13.92 28.16
N LYS A 148 -5.81 -15.23 28.43
CA LYS A 148 -7.04 -15.80 28.96
C LYS A 148 -7.42 -15.16 30.31
N GLU A 149 -6.44 -14.97 31.19
CA GLU A 149 -6.68 -14.35 32.50
C GLU A 149 -7.09 -12.88 32.38
N LEU A 150 -6.53 -12.16 31.41
CA LEU A 150 -6.90 -10.77 31.14
C LEU A 150 -8.34 -10.68 30.61
N ILE A 151 -8.75 -11.61 29.75
CA ILE A 151 -10.10 -11.66 29.18
C ILE A 151 -11.13 -12.02 30.25
N SER A 152 -10.84 -13.00 31.10
CA SER A 152 -11.79 -13.49 32.11
C SER A 152 -11.92 -12.56 33.34
N ASN A 153 -11.01 -11.60 33.53
CA ASN A 153 -11.01 -10.73 34.71
C ASN A 153 -11.48 -9.30 34.39
N ALA A 154 -12.70 -8.97 34.81
CA ALA A 154 -13.30 -7.65 34.59
C ALA A 154 -12.48 -6.50 35.19
N SER A 155 -11.74 -6.73 36.29
CA SER A 155 -10.88 -5.70 36.89
C SER A 155 -9.66 -5.34 36.03
N LYS A 156 -9.24 -6.25 35.13
CA LYS A 156 -8.13 -6.06 34.19
C LYS A 156 -8.55 -5.48 32.84
N LYS A 157 -9.78 -4.96 32.71
CA LYS A 157 -10.29 -4.40 31.43
C LYS A 157 -9.38 -3.35 30.79
N GLN A 158 -8.78 -2.46 31.59
CA GLN A 158 -7.86 -1.44 31.07
C GLN A 158 -6.53 -2.03 30.61
N GLU A 159 -6.03 -3.04 31.31
CA GLU A 159 -4.83 -3.80 30.93
C GLU A 159 -5.07 -4.57 29.63
N LEU A 160 -6.19 -5.30 29.53
CA LEU A 160 -6.61 -5.97 28.30
C LEU A 160 -6.67 -5.01 27.12
N LYS A 161 -7.24 -3.80 27.30
CA LYS A 161 -7.28 -2.78 26.26
C LYS A 161 -5.88 -2.34 25.82
N LYS A 162 -4.96 -2.12 26.76
CA LYS A 162 -3.56 -1.76 26.44
C LYS A 162 -2.86 -2.89 25.67
N VAL A 163 -2.99 -4.13 26.14
CA VAL A 163 -2.38 -5.31 25.50
C VAL A 163 -2.92 -5.51 24.09
N THR A 164 -4.23 -5.49 23.90
CA THR A 164 -4.86 -5.66 22.57
C THR A 164 -4.47 -4.55 21.59
N GLN A 165 -4.35 -3.30 22.06
CA GLN A 165 -3.84 -2.19 21.24
C GLN A 165 -2.38 -2.40 20.83
N ALA A 166 -1.51 -2.82 21.76
CA ALA A 166 -0.11 -3.10 21.46
C ALA A 166 0.04 -4.27 20.48
N MET A 167 -0.71 -5.37 20.68
CA MET A 167 -0.73 -6.49 19.74
C MET A 167 -1.18 -6.06 18.35
N ASN A 168 -2.25 -5.26 18.24
CA ASN A 168 -2.71 -4.72 16.96
C ASN A 168 -1.66 -3.81 16.29
N SER A 169 -0.89 -3.05 17.05
CA SER A 169 0.24 -2.27 16.54
C SER A 169 1.36 -3.17 16.03
N VAL A 170 1.71 -4.24 16.75
CA VAL A 170 2.70 -5.24 16.32
C VAL A 170 2.25 -5.97 15.06
N ILE A 171 0.97 -6.34 14.94
CA ILE A 171 0.40 -6.96 13.73
C ILE A 171 0.59 -6.03 12.51
N LYS A 172 0.23 -4.74 12.66
CA LYS A 172 0.40 -3.73 11.61
C LYS A 172 1.86 -3.56 11.22
N LEU A 173 2.75 -3.46 12.21
CA LEU A 173 4.19 -3.31 12.00
C LEU A 173 4.77 -4.54 11.31
N THR A 174 4.45 -5.75 11.79
CA THR A 174 4.93 -7.03 11.21
C THR A 174 4.60 -7.10 9.72
N ARG A 175 3.35 -6.81 9.34
CA ARG A 175 2.95 -6.79 7.93
C ARG A 175 3.69 -5.71 7.14
N SER A 176 3.83 -4.51 7.70
CA SER A 176 4.55 -3.42 7.04
C SER A 176 6.03 -3.74 6.83
N ASP A 177 6.68 -4.30 7.85
CA ASP A 177 8.09 -4.67 7.85
C ASP A 177 8.36 -5.78 6.83
N ASP A 178 7.56 -6.85 6.85
CA ASP A 178 7.69 -7.96 5.92
C ASP A 178 7.56 -7.46 4.45
N CYS A 179 6.61 -6.56 4.15
CA CYS A 179 6.49 -5.94 2.82
C CYS A 179 7.62 -4.94 2.50
N SER A 180 8.10 -4.19 3.49
CA SER A 180 9.13 -3.17 3.27
C SER A 180 10.48 -3.78 2.90
N ARG A 181 10.83 -4.94 3.47
CA ARG A 181 12.06 -5.67 3.16
C ARG A 181 12.04 -6.25 1.75
N LEU A 182 10.85 -6.64 1.27
CA LEU A 182 10.66 -7.13 -0.09
C LEU A 182 10.92 -6.04 -1.15
N ARG A 183 10.63 -4.78 -0.82
CA ARG A 183 10.78 -3.63 -1.72
C ARG A 183 12.18 -3.54 -2.34
N ASP A 184 13.20 -3.79 -1.54
CA ASP A 184 14.59 -3.63 -1.97
C ASP A 184 15.08 -4.83 -2.82
N LYS A 185 14.28 -5.90 -2.88
CA LYS A 185 14.56 -7.13 -3.64
C LYS A 185 13.64 -7.31 -4.84
N ILE A 186 12.55 -6.54 -4.95
CA ILE A 186 11.54 -6.73 -5.99
C ILE A 186 12.11 -6.62 -7.40
N GLY A 187 13.11 -5.76 -7.62
CA GLY A 187 13.79 -5.62 -8.90
C GLY A 187 14.53 -6.89 -9.34
N HIS A 188 15.00 -7.72 -8.40
CA HIS A 188 15.59 -9.02 -8.73
C HIS A 188 14.48 -10.04 -8.93
N TYR A 189 13.55 -10.16 -7.98
CA TYR A 189 12.50 -11.19 -8.07
C TYR A 189 11.60 -11.05 -9.29
N ALA A 190 11.35 -9.83 -9.75
CA ALA A 190 10.54 -9.56 -10.93
C ALA A 190 11.31 -9.72 -12.26
N ALA A 191 12.64 -9.82 -12.23
CA ALA A 191 13.43 -10.03 -13.44
C ALA A 191 13.30 -11.48 -13.95
N PRO A 192 13.15 -11.72 -15.26
CA PRO A 192 13.11 -13.08 -15.82
C PRO A 192 14.20 -14.01 -15.27
N ASN A 193 15.46 -13.54 -15.34
CA ASN A 193 16.62 -14.24 -14.80
C ASN A 193 17.29 -13.44 -13.66
N PRO A 194 16.87 -13.64 -12.39
CA PRO A 194 17.36 -12.87 -11.25
C PRO A 194 18.84 -13.11 -10.94
N ALA A 195 19.43 -14.20 -11.43
CA ALA A 195 20.84 -14.52 -11.24
C ALA A 195 21.76 -13.71 -12.17
N GLU A 196 21.23 -13.25 -13.31
CA GLU A 196 21.99 -12.47 -14.30
C GLU A 196 21.87 -10.97 -14.07
N ALA A 197 20.64 -10.46 -13.91
CA ALA A 197 20.40 -9.04 -13.73
C ALA A 197 19.06 -8.75 -13.02
N ALA A 198 19.01 -7.61 -12.34
CA ALA A 198 17.75 -7.01 -11.91
C ALA A 198 17.01 -6.37 -13.09
N LEU A 199 15.77 -5.95 -12.85
CA LEU A 199 14.96 -5.22 -13.83
C LEU A 199 15.68 -4.00 -14.43
N SER A 200 15.39 -3.77 -15.72
CA SER A 200 15.75 -2.56 -16.45
C SER A 200 14.48 -1.77 -16.80
N PRO A 201 14.40 -0.46 -16.51
CA PRO A 201 15.41 0.35 -15.80
C PRO A 201 15.59 -0.07 -14.34
N PRO A 202 16.73 0.22 -13.69
CA PRO A 202 16.96 -0.17 -12.30
C PRO A 202 16.01 0.55 -11.34
N ILE A 203 15.56 -0.17 -10.31
CA ILE A 203 14.79 0.41 -9.21
C ILE A 203 15.76 1.07 -8.22
N TYR A 204 15.75 2.39 -8.15
CA TYR A 204 16.57 3.14 -7.19
C TYR A 204 16.00 3.01 -5.78
N ILE A 205 16.72 2.33 -4.90
CA ILE A 205 16.31 2.00 -3.52
C ILE A 205 16.88 2.98 -2.48
N GLY A 206 17.79 3.89 -2.89
CA GLY A 206 18.52 4.80 -1.99
C GLY A 206 17.69 5.92 -1.33
N GLY A 207 16.35 5.85 -1.33
CA GLY A 207 15.49 6.85 -0.71
C GLY A 207 14.09 6.32 -0.36
N THR A 208 13.30 7.13 0.34
CA THR A 208 11.89 6.82 0.68
C THR A 208 10.96 6.89 -0.54
N SER A 209 11.44 7.39 -1.67
CA SER A 209 10.65 7.59 -2.88
C SER A 209 10.25 6.28 -3.54
N ARG A 210 8.95 6.15 -3.86
CA ARG A 210 8.38 5.06 -4.67
C ARG A 210 8.28 5.42 -6.16
N SER A 211 8.99 6.46 -6.59
CA SER A 211 8.94 7.01 -7.97
C SER A 211 9.37 6.02 -9.05
N HIS A 212 10.10 4.96 -8.70
CA HIS A 212 10.60 3.95 -9.64
C HIS A 212 9.96 2.57 -9.42
N MET A 213 8.82 2.50 -8.72
CA MET A 213 8.17 1.23 -8.35
C MET A 213 6.71 1.20 -8.79
N GLY A 214 6.12 0.00 -8.76
CA GLY A 214 4.72 -0.23 -9.10
C GLY A 214 4.38 0.29 -10.49
N LEU A 215 3.27 1.03 -10.60
CA LEU A 215 2.79 1.57 -11.86
C LEU A 215 3.73 2.61 -12.50
N ASN A 216 4.73 3.14 -11.80
CA ASN A 216 5.70 4.07 -12.40
C ASN A 216 6.80 3.34 -13.18
N HIS A 217 7.05 2.06 -12.88
CA HIS A 217 8.07 1.26 -13.55
C HIS A 217 7.44 0.47 -14.71
N PRO A 218 7.98 0.51 -15.94
CA PRO A 218 7.33 -0.10 -17.11
C PRO A 218 7.05 -1.61 -16.94
N VAL A 219 8.04 -2.38 -16.49
CA VAL A 219 7.86 -3.83 -16.27
C VAL A 219 6.86 -4.12 -15.14
N LEU A 220 7.02 -3.50 -13.97
CA LEU A 220 6.08 -3.71 -12.85
C LEU A 220 4.66 -3.21 -13.15
N ALA A 221 4.51 -2.16 -13.97
CA ALA A 221 3.21 -1.68 -14.42
C ALA A 221 2.48 -2.74 -15.26
N ARG A 222 3.20 -3.43 -16.16
CA ARG A 222 2.65 -4.57 -16.90
C ARG A 222 2.21 -5.68 -15.93
N PHE A 223 3.03 -5.98 -14.93
CA PHE A 223 2.75 -7.05 -13.96
C PHE A 223 1.51 -6.77 -13.11
N LEU A 224 1.31 -5.51 -12.71
CA LEU A 224 0.17 -5.06 -11.92
C LEU A 224 -1.08 -4.78 -12.78
N CYS A 225 -0.96 -4.84 -14.11
CA CYS A 225 -2.08 -4.67 -15.01
C CYS A 225 -3.10 -5.80 -14.78
N PRO A 226 -4.41 -5.50 -14.72
CA PRO A 226 -5.44 -6.54 -14.78
C PRO A 226 -5.26 -7.38 -16.04
N ILE A 227 -5.40 -8.71 -15.93
CA ILE A 227 -5.22 -9.62 -17.07
C ILE A 227 -6.11 -9.25 -18.27
N SER A 228 -7.33 -8.77 -18.00
CA SER A 228 -8.30 -8.32 -19.02
C SER A 228 -7.83 -7.13 -19.86
N THR A 229 -6.82 -6.39 -19.39
CA THR A 229 -6.24 -5.24 -20.09
C THR A 229 -4.82 -5.49 -20.60
N LEU A 230 -4.34 -6.74 -20.53
CA LEU A 230 -2.99 -7.09 -20.95
C LEU A 230 -2.74 -6.76 -22.42
N VAL A 231 -3.65 -7.14 -23.32
CA VAL A 231 -3.55 -6.83 -24.76
C VAL A 231 -3.51 -5.33 -25.02
N GLU A 232 -4.29 -4.53 -24.27
CA GLU A 232 -4.24 -3.07 -24.37
C GLU A 232 -2.89 -2.52 -23.88
N PHE A 233 -2.35 -3.10 -22.80
CA PHE A 233 -1.06 -2.73 -22.26
C PHE A 233 0.07 -3.04 -23.23
N ASP A 234 0.11 -4.23 -23.83
CA ASP A 234 1.19 -4.63 -24.73
C ASP A 234 1.15 -3.84 -26.06
N ASN A 235 -0.03 -3.38 -26.50
CA ASN A 235 -0.18 -2.53 -27.67
C ASN A 235 0.23 -1.06 -27.42
N ASP A 236 -0.15 -0.49 -26.27
CA ASP A 236 0.19 0.91 -25.91
C ASP A 236 0.51 1.03 -24.41
N PRO A 237 1.74 0.63 -24.00
CA PRO A 237 2.11 0.57 -22.58
C PRO A 237 2.00 1.91 -21.86
N GLU A 238 2.38 3.01 -22.53
CA GLU A 238 2.37 4.33 -21.89
C GLU A 238 0.94 4.79 -21.63
N ARG A 239 0.06 4.69 -22.63
CA ARG A 239 -1.33 5.13 -22.48
C ARG A 239 -2.08 4.28 -21.46
N THR A 240 -1.92 2.97 -21.50
CA THR A 240 -2.58 2.04 -20.58
C THR A 240 -2.09 2.28 -19.15
N ARG A 241 -0.78 2.51 -18.96
CA ARG A 241 -0.21 2.90 -17.67
C ARG A 241 -0.78 4.22 -17.14
N GLN A 242 -0.99 5.24 -17.99
CA GLN A 242 -1.64 6.48 -17.57
C GLN A 242 -3.11 6.26 -17.16
N LYS A 243 -3.82 5.34 -17.82
CA LYS A 243 -5.19 4.95 -17.43
C LYS A 243 -5.20 4.25 -16.08
N LEU A 244 -4.24 3.35 -15.82
CA LEU A 244 -4.06 2.70 -14.52
C LEU A 244 -3.77 3.72 -13.41
N LEU A 245 -2.81 4.64 -13.64
CA LEU A 245 -2.43 5.69 -12.69
C LEU A 245 -3.59 6.65 -12.37
N SER A 246 -4.44 6.94 -13.35
CA SER A 246 -5.62 7.80 -13.16
C SER A 246 -6.85 7.05 -12.63
N GLY A 247 -6.77 5.74 -12.41
CA GLY A 247 -7.89 4.91 -11.94
C GLY A 247 -8.99 4.67 -12.99
N LYS A 248 -8.74 4.98 -14.27
CA LYS A 248 -9.68 4.73 -15.38
C LYS A 248 -9.80 3.25 -15.72
N ILE A 249 -8.76 2.47 -15.46
CA ILE A 249 -8.82 1.01 -15.44
C ILE A 249 -9.02 0.59 -13.99
N THR A 250 -10.14 -0.08 -13.72
CA THR A 250 -10.46 -0.60 -12.38
C THR A 250 -9.92 -2.02 -12.26
N MET A 251 -9.38 -2.35 -11.08
CA MET A 251 -8.97 -3.71 -10.74
C MET A 251 -9.93 -4.25 -9.66
N PRO A 252 -11.04 -4.88 -10.06
CA PRO A 252 -11.97 -5.49 -9.13
C PRO A 252 -11.32 -6.73 -8.46
N SER A 253 -11.88 -7.17 -7.34
CA SER A 253 -11.30 -8.24 -6.52
C SER A 253 -11.32 -9.64 -7.17
N ASP A 254 -12.09 -9.80 -8.24
CA ASP A 254 -12.23 -11.02 -9.04
C ASP A 254 -11.29 -11.06 -10.26
N ILE A 255 -10.55 -9.98 -10.52
CA ILE A 255 -9.56 -9.93 -11.60
C ILE A 255 -8.17 -9.86 -11.00
N TYR A 256 -7.35 -10.88 -11.30
CA TYR A 256 -5.98 -10.93 -10.86
C TYR A 256 -5.03 -10.13 -11.77
N PRO A 257 -3.93 -9.60 -11.21
CA PRO A 257 -2.87 -8.97 -11.98
C PRO A 257 -2.07 -9.99 -12.78
N VAL A 258 -1.53 -9.56 -13.92
CA VAL A 258 -0.76 -10.35 -14.89
C VAL A 258 0.35 -11.21 -14.27
N PHE A 259 1.04 -10.72 -13.22
CA PHE A 259 2.10 -11.50 -12.58
C PHE A 259 1.64 -12.82 -11.97
N SER A 260 0.33 -13.04 -11.85
CA SER A 260 -0.25 -14.25 -11.28
C SER A 260 -0.16 -15.45 -12.22
N TRP A 261 -0.05 -15.24 -13.53
CA TRP A 261 0.00 -16.34 -14.51
C TRP A 261 1.44 -16.77 -14.82
N SER A 262 1.59 -18.02 -15.27
CA SER A 262 2.85 -18.57 -15.81
C SER A 262 3.38 -17.79 -17.02
N GLY A 263 4.52 -18.21 -17.55
CA GLY A 263 5.16 -17.57 -18.70
C GLY A 263 6.32 -16.65 -18.33
N ASP A 264 7.10 -16.29 -19.35
CA ASP A 264 8.22 -15.36 -19.25
C ASP A 264 8.25 -14.43 -20.47
N PRO A 265 7.74 -13.18 -20.36
CA PRO A 265 7.22 -12.55 -19.13
C PRO A 265 5.90 -13.19 -18.66
N PRO A 266 5.44 -12.94 -17.41
CA PRO A 266 4.19 -13.50 -16.92
C PRO A 266 3.00 -13.23 -17.86
N ALA A 267 2.12 -14.21 -17.97
CA ALA A 267 1.00 -14.32 -18.88
C ALA A 267 1.33 -14.40 -20.39
N ASP A 268 2.57 -14.72 -20.79
CA ASP A 268 2.92 -14.92 -22.21
C ASP A 268 2.18 -16.13 -22.83
N ASP A 269 1.83 -17.11 -22.02
CA ASP A 269 1.08 -18.32 -22.39
C ASP A 269 -0.42 -18.25 -22.02
N PHE A 270 -0.93 -17.06 -21.68
CA PHE A 270 -2.33 -16.87 -21.25
C PHE A 270 -3.31 -17.23 -22.37
N GLN A 271 -4.36 -17.99 -22.00
CA GLN A 271 -5.44 -18.40 -22.90
C GLN A 271 -6.77 -17.87 -22.37
N GLU A 272 -7.49 -17.12 -23.19
CA GLU A 272 -8.78 -16.53 -22.78
C GLU A 272 -9.86 -17.61 -22.63
N GLU A 273 -9.73 -18.72 -23.37
CA GLU A 273 -10.62 -19.87 -23.31
C GLU A 273 -10.47 -20.69 -22.01
N ASP A 274 -9.29 -20.62 -21.38
CA ASP A 274 -9.00 -21.27 -20.10
C ASP A 274 -8.19 -20.34 -19.18
N ILE A 275 -8.88 -19.38 -18.58
CA ILE A 275 -8.29 -18.35 -17.72
C ILE A 275 -7.62 -18.91 -16.45
N TYR A 276 -7.88 -20.17 -16.09
CA TYR A 276 -7.32 -20.79 -14.89
C TYR A 276 -6.01 -21.52 -15.18
N GLU A 277 -5.73 -21.86 -16.44
CA GLU A 277 -4.44 -22.42 -16.80
C GLU A 277 -3.33 -21.41 -16.47
N GLY A 278 -2.24 -21.90 -15.88
CA GLY A 278 -1.14 -21.04 -15.45
C GLY A 278 -1.42 -20.13 -14.23
N LEU A 279 -2.66 -20.02 -13.73
CA LEU A 279 -2.97 -19.12 -12.62
C LEU A 279 -2.23 -19.53 -11.32
N PHE A 280 -1.68 -18.54 -10.64
CA PHE A 280 -0.78 -18.63 -9.49
C PHE A 280 0.54 -19.37 -9.73
N LYS A 281 0.94 -19.55 -11.00
CA LYS A 281 2.23 -20.14 -11.40
C LYS A 281 3.22 -19.10 -11.97
N GLY A 282 2.95 -17.81 -11.78
CA GLY A 282 3.88 -16.76 -12.19
C GLY A 282 5.15 -16.74 -11.34
N TYR A 283 6.31 -16.65 -11.98
CA TYR A 283 7.61 -16.79 -11.31
C TYR A 283 7.79 -15.77 -10.16
N LEU A 284 7.16 -14.59 -10.25
CA LEU A 284 7.26 -13.60 -9.18
C LEU A 284 6.60 -14.10 -7.90
N LEU A 285 5.43 -14.75 -8.00
CA LEU A 285 4.74 -15.35 -6.86
C LEU A 285 5.59 -16.46 -6.23
N GLU A 286 6.10 -17.37 -7.06
CA GLU A 286 6.92 -18.49 -6.60
C GLU A 286 8.13 -17.99 -5.80
N ARG A 287 8.83 -16.97 -6.31
CA ARG A 287 10.05 -16.43 -5.69
C ARG A 287 9.82 -15.64 -4.39
N VAL A 288 8.63 -15.07 -4.20
CA VAL A 288 8.30 -14.33 -2.96
C VAL A 288 7.55 -15.17 -1.93
N SER A 289 7.11 -16.37 -2.31
CA SER A 289 6.38 -17.31 -1.46
C SER A 289 7.26 -18.31 -0.70
N ALA A 290 8.54 -18.41 -1.06
CA ALA A 290 9.55 -19.26 -0.43
C ALA A 290 10.29 -18.54 0.72
#